data_AF-A0A955C5E7-F1
#
_entry.id   AF-A0A955C5E7-F1
#
_cell.length_a   1.000
_cell.length_b   1.000
_cell.length_c   1.000
_cell.angle_alpha   90.00
_cell.angle_beta   90.00
_cell.angle_gamma   90.00
#
_symmetry.space_group_name_H-M   'P 1'
#
loop_
_entity.id
_entity.type
_entity.pdbx_description
1 polymer ?
#
loop_
_entity_poly.entity_id
_entity_poly.type
_entity_poly.pdbx_seq_one_letter_code
_entity_poly.pdbx_strand_id
1 'polypeptide(L)'
;MRCKTVIILSSLVAVLAAVSGCSQQAVQATATASNAAQIDKSKYILSEEPEGAVGVMIAREDMQDQDDIVLVGRIGGRKNPWIEGRSAFMVIDAAMTVVADGEDSGGGEVCMDDCCASLRAECTTLVKIVDEQGKPLAIDARELLGAKANDMVVVKGKVQRDEKDGTFTIAASGVYVRR
;
A
#
# COMPACT_ATOMS: atom_id res chain seq x y z
N MET A 1 -30.08 67.68 22.73
CA MET A 1 -29.96 66.22 22.63
C MET A 1 -29.26 65.73 23.89
N ARG A 2 -29.94 64.88 24.66
CA ARG A 2 -29.61 64.53 26.04
C ARG A 2 -28.84 63.21 26.07
N CYS A 3 -27.69 63.16 26.73
CA CYS A 3 -27.43 62.17 27.77
C CYS A 3 -26.33 62.70 28.68
N LYS A 4 -26.71 63.07 29.91
CA LYS A 4 -25.82 63.53 30.97
C LYS A 4 -25.30 62.32 31.74
N THR A 5 -24.00 62.32 32.03
CA THR A 5 -23.36 62.11 33.34
C THR A 5 -24.12 61.28 34.38
N VAL A 6 -23.51 60.19 34.90
CA VAL A 6 -23.40 59.90 36.36
C VAL A 6 -22.19 58.98 36.60
N ILE A 7 -21.19 59.51 37.30
CA ILE A 7 -20.22 58.77 38.13
C ILE A 7 -20.88 58.56 39.50
N ILE A 8 -20.66 57.44 40.21
CA ILE A 8 -20.45 57.35 41.68
C ILE A 8 -20.41 55.87 42.17
N LEU A 9 -19.29 55.56 42.84
CA LEU A 9 -18.99 54.68 43.99
C LEU A 9 -19.63 53.30 44.22
N SER A 10 -18.71 52.35 44.43
CA SER A 10 -18.55 51.51 45.63
C SER A 10 -19.63 50.48 45.98
N SER A 11 -19.29 49.19 45.89
CA SER A 11 -19.48 48.25 47.01
C SER A 11 -18.68 46.95 46.82
N LEU A 12 -17.96 46.65 47.88
CA LEU A 12 -17.21 45.45 48.23
C LEU A 12 -18.17 44.26 48.48
N VAL A 13 -18.01 43.14 47.77
CA VAL A 13 -18.43 41.81 48.26
C VAL A 13 -17.44 40.76 47.75
N ALA A 14 -16.71 40.16 48.69
CA ALA A 14 -15.94 38.95 48.50
C ALA A 14 -16.85 37.73 48.73
N VAL A 15 -16.85 36.77 47.80
CA VAL A 15 -17.31 35.40 48.05
C VAL A 15 -16.32 34.44 47.39
N LEU A 16 -15.54 33.75 48.23
CA LEU A 16 -14.95 32.46 47.91
C LEU A 16 -16.03 31.38 48.06
N ALA A 17 -16.14 30.49 47.07
CA ALA A 17 -16.57 29.11 47.29
C ALA A 17 -15.99 28.22 46.19
N ALA A 18 -15.38 27.12 46.63
CA ALA A 18 -14.64 26.16 45.86
C ALA A 18 -15.53 25.06 45.24
N VAL A 19 -14.86 24.21 44.46
CA VAL A 19 -15.16 22.82 44.05
C VAL A 19 -16.34 22.57 43.10
N SER A 20 -16.03 22.01 41.92
CA SER A 20 -16.08 20.55 41.69
C SER A 20 -15.76 20.20 40.23
N GLY A 21 -15.23 18.99 40.06
CA GLY A 21 -14.51 18.51 38.89
C GLY A 21 -15.33 18.53 37.60
N CYS A 22 -14.74 19.11 36.55
CA CYS A 22 -15.18 18.84 35.19
C CYS A 22 -14.69 17.42 34.82
N SER A 23 -15.66 16.51 34.83
CA SER A 23 -15.56 15.12 34.41
C SER A 23 -14.70 15.00 33.14
N GLN A 24 -13.50 14.41 33.28
CA GLN A 24 -12.83 13.79 32.15
C GLN A 24 -13.67 12.59 31.75
N GLN A 25 -14.59 12.86 30.82
CA GLN A 25 -15.27 11.83 30.07
C GLN A 25 -14.17 11.08 29.35
N ALA A 26 -13.78 9.93 29.92
CA ALA A 26 -12.92 8.98 29.28
C ALA A 26 -13.55 8.73 27.92
N VAL A 27 -12.89 9.25 26.88
CA VAL A 27 -13.08 8.79 25.53
C VAL A 27 -12.69 7.32 25.64
N GLN A 28 -13.70 6.47 25.83
CA GLN A 28 -13.63 5.09 25.46
C GLN A 28 -13.15 5.15 24.02
N ALA A 29 -11.85 4.90 23.83
CA ALA A 29 -11.36 4.35 22.61
C ALA A 29 -12.14 3.04 22.47
N THR A 30 -13.34 3.16 21.88
CA THR A 30 -13.94 2.06 21.15
C THR A 30 -12.86 1.73 20.16
N ALA A 31 -12.05 0.73 20.51
CA ALA A 31 -11.29 -0.02 19.55
C ALA A 31 -12.29 -0.27 18.44
N THR A 32 -12.14 0.48 17.35
CA THR A 32 -12.77 0.11 16.11
C THR A 32 -12.03 -1.17 15.78
N ALA A 33 -12.55 -2.28 16.32
CA ALA A 33 -12.41 -3.58 15.73
C ALA A 33 -12.87 -3.33 14.31
N SER A 34 -11.89 -3.05 13.45
CA SER A 34 -12.09 -2.92 12.03
C SER A 34 -12.91 -4.14 11.70
N ASN A 35 -14.13 -3.93 11.23
CA ASN A 35 -14.85 -4.95 10.50
C ASN A 35 -13.96 -5.28 9.29
N ALA A 36 -12.96 -6.13 9.50
CA ALA A 36 -12.59 -7.15 8.54
C ALA A 36 -13.83 -8.04 8.41
N ALA A 37 -14.87 -7.48 7.76
CA ALA A 37 -15.84 -8.28 7.06
C ALA A 37 -15.00 -9.31 6.30
N GLN A 38 -15.23 -10.60 6.57
CA GLN A 38 -14.39 -11.68 6.05
C GLN A 38 -14.17 -11.43 4.56
N ILE A 39 -12.96 -11.03 4.20
CA ILE A 39 -12.59 -10.84 2.81
C ILE A 39 -12.65 -12.23 2.19
N ASP A 40 -13.55 -12.40 1.23
CA ASP A 40 -13.65 -13.62 0.46
C ASP A 40 -12.42 -13.73 -0.45
N LYS A 41 -11.41 -14.45 0.05
CA LYS A 41 -10.11 -14.61 -0.63
C LYS A 41 -10.27 -15.25 -2.01
N SER A 42 -11.30 -16.08 -2.21
CA SER A 42 -11.54 -16.80 -3.46
C SER A 42 -11.81 -15.87 -4.64
N LYS A 43 -12.24 -14.64 -4.39
CA LYS A 43 -12.43 -13.61 -5.43
C LYS A 43 -11.13 -13.11 -6.05
N TYR A 44 -10.02 -13.19 -5.31
CA TYR A 44 -8.75 -12.58 -5.69
C TYR A 44 -7.66 -13.61 -6.00
N ILE A 45 -7.86 -14.87 -5.62
CA ILE A 45 -6.95 -15.97 -5.95
C ILE A 45 -7.49 -16.69 -7.18
N LEU A 46 -6.76 -16.62 -8.28
CA LEU A 46 -7.10 -17.32 -9.50
C LEU A 46 -6.78 -18.81 -9.36
N SER A 47 -7.68 -19.69 -9.83
CA SER A 47 -7.46 -21.14 -9.82
C SER A 47 -6.58 -21.62 -10.98
N GLU A 48 -6.51 -20.84 -12.06
CA GLU A 48 -5.76 -21.14 -13.27
C GLU A 48 -4.88 -19.95 -13.65
N GLU A 49 -3.77 -20.23 -14.31
CA GLU A 49 -2.85 -19.19 -14.77
C GLU A 49 -3.47 -18.44 -15.97
N PRO A 50 -3.62 -17.10 -15.90
CA PRO A 50 -4.09 -16.32 -17.03
C PRO A 50 -3.05 -16.28 -18.16
N GLU A 51 -3.51 -16.41 -19.40
CA GLU A 51 -2.65 -16.37 -20.59
C GLU A 51 -2.11 -14.96 -20.90
N GLY A 52 -1.08 -14.90 -21.74
CA GLY A 52 -0.54 -13.63 -22.26
C GLY A 52 0.29 -12.84 -21.25
N ALA A 53 0.87 -13.50 -20.24
CA ALA A 53 1.65 -12.83 -19.22
C ALA A 53 2.94 -12.19 -19.79
N VAL A 54 3.18 -10.92 -19.43
CA VAL A 54 4.39 -10.17 -19.77
C VAL A 54 5.20 -9.82 -18.52
N GLY A 55 6.51 -9.64 -18.67
CA GLY A 55 7.41 -9.22 -17.57
C GLY A 55 7.20 -7.77 -17.16
N VAL A 56 7.75 -7.39 -16.00
CA VAL A 56 7.72 -6.03 -15.44
C VAL A 56 8.41 -5.03 -16.35
N MET A 57 9.57 -5.38 -16.92
CA MET A 57 10.35 -4.49 -17.77
C MET A 57 9.60 -4.20 -19.08
N ILE A 58 9.08 -5.24 -19.74
CA ILE A 58 8.26 -5.10 -20.96
C ILE A 58 7.00 -4.28 -20.67
N ALA A 59 6.27 -4.60 -19.60
CA ALA A 59 5.06 -3.87 -19.24
C ALA A 59 5.34 -2.38 -18.94
N ARG A 60 6.47 -2.08 -18.30
CA ARG A 60 6.90 -0.71 -17.99
C ARG A 60 7.26 0.07 -19.26
N GLU A 61 7.78 -0.57 -20.29
CA GLU A 61 8.12 0.08 -21.55
C GLU A 61 6.88 0.30 -22.42
N ASP A 62 6.06 -0.74 -22.58
CA ASP A 62 5.06 -0.79 -23.65
C ASP A 62 3.66 -0.35 -23.24
N MET A 63 3.30 -0.45 -21.94
CA MET A 63 1.90 -0.28 -21.51
C MET A 63 1.61 1.12 -20.99
N GLN A 64 0.43 1.62 -21.31
CA GLN A 64 -0.09 2.93 -20.93
C GLN A 64 -0.92 2.84 -19.64
N ASP A 65 -1.30 3.99 -19.08
CA ASP A 65 -2.20 4.01 -17.93
C ASP A 65 -3.56 3.37 -18.28
N GLN A 66 -4.16 2.64 -17.33
CA GLN A 66 -5.42 1.90 -17.46
C GLN A 66 -5.44 0.69 -18.41
N ASP A 67 -4.34 0.40 -19.11
CA ASP A 67 -4.23 -0.80 -19.92
C ASP A 67 -4.50 -2.06 -19.10
N ASP A 68 -5.26 -2.99 -19.68
CA ASP A 68 -5.44 -4.32 -19.12
C ASP A 68 -4.13 -5.11 -19.24
N ILE A 69 -3.73 -5.76 -18.16
CA ILE A 69 -2.44 -6.46 -18.07
C ILE A 69 -2.59 -7.82 -17.41
N VAL A 70 -1.82 -8.78 -17.95
CA VAL A 70 -1.41 -9.99 -17.25
C VAL A 70 0.10 -9.88 -17.02
N LEU A 71 0.52 -9.66 -15.77
CA LEU A 71 1.91 -9.45 -15.39
C LEU A 71 2.48 -10.71 -14.75
N VAL A 72 3.64 -11.19 -15.20
CA VAL A 72 4.41 -12.23 -14.49
C VAL A 72 5.61 -11.60 -13.78
N GLY A 73 5.82 -12.01 -12.53
CA GLY A 73 6.96 -11.58 -11.74
C GLY A 73 7.20 -12.47 -10.54
N ARG A 74 8.32 -12.23 -9.85
CA ARG A 74 8.69 -12.91 -8.62
C ARG A 74 8.47 -11.97 -7.44
N ILE A 75 7.84 -12.41 -6.36
CA ILE A 75 7.67 -11.57 -5.16
C ILE A 75 9.06 -11.27 -4.58
N GLY A 76 9.46 -9.99 -4.54
CA GLY A 76 10.84 -9.63 -4.20
C GLY A 76 11.23 -8.23 -4.64
N GLY A 77 12.49 -8.07 -5.08
CA GLY A 77 13.05 -6.79 -5.52
C GLY A 77 13.56 -5.88 -4.39
N ARG A 78 13.36 -6.28 -3.13
CA ARG A 78 13.90 -5.63 -1.92
C ARG A 78 13.84 -6.58 -0.72
N LYS A 79 14.55 -6.24 0.36
CA LYS A 79 14.62 -7.04 1.60
C LYS A 79 13.26 -7.41 2.20
N ASN A 80 12.31 -6.46 2.24
CA ASN A 80 10.92 -6.73 2.61
C ASN A 80 9.98 -6.32 1.46
N PRO A 81 9.45 -7.27 0.68
CA PRO A 81 8.56 -6.96 -0.44
C PRO A 81 7.13 -6.64 0.00
N TRP A 82 6.78 -6.79 1.29
CA TRP A 82 5.40 -6.70 1.77
C TRP A 82 5.03 -5.30 2.26
N ILE A 83 3.77 -4.92 2.06
CA ILE A 83 3.17 -3.77 2.74
C ILE A 83 2.31 -4.30 3.89
N GLU A 84 2.78 -4.11 5.12
CA GLU A 84 2.16 -4.67 6.32
C GLU A 84 0.67 -4.30 6.43
N GLY A 85 -0.17 -5.33 6.63
CA GLY A 85 -1.62 -5.17 6.82
C GLY A 85 -2.40 -4.75 5.57
N ARG A 86 -1.78 -4.72 4.39
CA ARG A 86 -2.42 -4.41 3.12
C ARG A 86 -2.14 -5.46 2.07
N SER A 87 -3.04 -5.57 1.11
CA SER A 87 -2.96 -6.53 0.02
C SER A 87 -2.05 -6.01 -1.10
N ALA A 88 -0.84 -5.60 -0.72
CA ALA A 88 0.13 -5.02 -1.63
C ALA A 88 1.53 -5.59 -1.38
N PHE A 89 2.26 -5.81 -2.47
CA PHE A 89 3.59 -6.41 -2.45
C PHE A 89 4.40 -6.01 -3.68
N MET A 90 5.72 -6.01 -3.53
CA MET A 90 6.66 -5.77 -4.62
C MET A 90 6.92 -7.04 -5.40
N VAL A 91 7.02 -6.91 -6.71
CA VAL A 91 7.52 -7.95 -7.60
C VAL A 91 8.74 -7.45 -8.36
N ILE A 92 9.65 -8.36 -8.65
CA ILE A 92 10.75 -8.19 -9.60
C ILE A 92 10.42 -8.96 -10.88
N ASP A 93 10.91 -8.46 -12.02
CA ASP A 93 10.79 -9.12 -13.32
C ASP A 93 11.23 -10.59 -13.25
N ALA A 94 10.47 -11.46 -13.92
CA ALA A 94 10.71 -12.89 -13.98
C ALA A 94 12.07 -13.27 -14.59
N ALA A 95 12.59 -12.44 -15.50
CA ALA A 95 13.88 -12.63 -16.16
C ALA A 95 15.08 -12.28 -15.26
N MET A 96 14.85 -11.59 -14.14
CA MET A 96 15.92 -11.13 -13.25
C MET A 96 16.23 -12.14 -12.15
N THR A 97 17.52 -12.33 -11.91
CA THR A 97 18.05 -13.09 -10.77
C THR A 97 18.55 -12.13 -9.70
N VAL A 98 18.15 -12.35 -8.45
CA VAL A 98 18.68 -11.57 -7.31
C VAL A 98 19.97 -12.23 -6.83
N VAL A 99 21.07 -11.49 -6.81
CA VAL A 99 22.36 -11.93 -6.24
C VAL A 99 22.54 -11.40 -4.82
N ALA A 100 23.46 -12.00 -4.06
CA ALA A 100 23.66 -11.65 -2.65
C ALA A 100 24.32 -10.28 -2.47
N ASP A 101 24.14 -9.67 -1.30
CA ASP A 101 24.80 -8.43 -0.90
C ASP A 101 26.34 -8.60 -1.02
N GLY A 102 27.02 -7.68 -1.69
CA GLY A 102 28.48 -7.72 -1.88
C GLY A 102 28.99 -8.60 -3.03
N GLU A 103 28.11 -9.20 -3.83
CA GLU A 103 28.49 -9.89 -5.08
C GLU A 103 28.37 -8.94 -6.27
N ASP A 104 29.29 -9.06 -7.24
CA ASP A 104 29.17 -8.36 -8.51
C ASP A 104 27.95 -8.89 -9.28
N SER A 105 27.13 -7.99 -9.83
CA SER A 105 25.98 -8.35 -10.66
C SER A 105 26.31 -8.20 -12.15
N GLY A 106 26.00 -9.23 -12.92
CA GLY A 106 26.11 -9.25 -14.38
C GLY A 106 24.80 -8.91 -15.11
N GLY A 107 24.78 -9.15 -16.42
CA GLY A 107 23.58 -8.97 -17.23
C GLY A 107 22.47 -9.94 -16.80
N GLY A 108 21.27 -9.41 -16.52
CA GLY A 108 20.12 -10.20 -16.02
C GLY A 108 20.16 -10.50 -14.51
N GLU A 109 21.14 -9.95 -13.81
CA GLU A 109 21.26 -10.06 -12.36
C GLU A 109 21.02 -8.71 -11.70
N VAL A 110 20.58 -8.73 -10.45
CA VAL A 110 20.43 -7.53 -9.65
C VAL A 110 20.82 -7.76 -8.20
N CYS A 111 21.68 -6.89 -7.69
CA CYS A 111 22.09 -6.89 -6.29
C CYS A 111 21.14 -6.02 -5.43
N MET A 112 21.20 -6.21 -4.12
CA MET A 112 20.42 -5.43 -3.16
C MET A 112 21.14 -4.17 -2.68
N ASP A 113 22.39 -3.98 -3.07
CA ASP A 113 23.18 -2.79 -2.78
C ASP A 113 22.71 -1.57 -3.59
N ASP A 114 23.22 -0.40 -3.22
CA ASP A 114 22.83 0.88 -3.82
C ASP A 114 23.30 1.03 -5.27
N CYS A 115 24.38 0.35 -5.67
CA CYS A 115 24.86 0.38 -7.06
C CYS A 115 23.82 -0.15 -8.06
N CYS A 116 22.97 -1.09 -7.63
CA CYS A 116 21.91 -1.67 -8.45
C CYS A 116 20.55 -0.95 -8.29
N ALA A 117 20.46 0.16 -7.54
CA ALA A 117 19.19 0.79 -7.21
C ALA A 117 18.37 1.22 -8.44
N SER A 118 19.03 1.81 -9.45
CA SER A 118 18.37 2.22 -10.69
C SER A 118 17.83 1.04 -11.47
N LEU A 119 18.64 -0.02 -11.63
CA LEU A 119 18.21 -1.26 -12.29
C LEU A 119 17.03 -1.90 -11.55
N ARG A 120 17.05 -1.94 -10.21
CA ARG A 120 15.90 -2.39 -9.41
C ARG A 120 14.66 -1.56 -9.65
N ALA A 121 14.77 -0.24 -9.78
CA ALA A 121 13.63 0.63 -10.07
C ALA A 121 13.00 0.33 -11.45
N GLU A 122 13.82 -0.06 -12.42
CA GLU A 122 13.37 -0.42 -13.78
C GLU A 122 12.72 -1.81 -13.84
N CYS A 123 13.26 -2.78 -13.09
CA CYS A 123 12.79 -4.17 -13.14
C CYS A 123 11.85 -4.59 -12.00
N THR A 124 11.43 -3.67 -11.13
CA THR A 124 10.46 -3.95 -10.05
C THR A 124 9.20 -3.11 -10.17
N THR A 125 8.09 -3.58 -9.61
CA THR A 125 6.84 -2.80 -9.51
C THR A 125 6.05 -3.18 -8.27
N LEU A 126 5.21 -2.26 -7.79
CA LEU A 126 4.27 -2.52 -6.70
C LEU A 126 2.96 -3.07 -7.28
N VAL A 127 2.56 -4.23 -6.80
CA VAL A 127 1.25 -4.83 -7.06
C VAL A 127 0.34 -4.53 -5.88
N LYS A 128 -0.87 -4.04 -6.16
CA LYS A 128 -1.94 -3.79 -5.18
C LYS A 128 -3.15 -4.60 -5.59
N ILE A 129 -3.56 -5.57 -4.79
CA ILE A 129 -4.84 -6.26 -5.00
C ILE A 129 -5.94 -5.35 -4.49
N VAL A 130 -6.85 -4.95 -5.37
CA VAL A 130 -7.83 -3.89 -5.10
C VAL A 130 -9.26 -4.41 -5.06
N ASP A 131 -10.11 -3.72 -4.29
CA ASP A 131 -11.56 -3.88 -4.37
C ASP A 131 -12.13 -3.23 -5.65
N GLU A 132 -13.46 -3.30 -5.80
CA GLU A 132 -14.20 -2.70 -6.92
C GLU A 132 -14.02 -1.18 -7.01
N GLN A 133 -13.59 -0.53 -5.92
CA GLN A 133 -13.33 0.91 -5.85
C GLN A 133 -11.85 1.24 -6.14
N GLY A 134 -11.02 0.25 -6.48
CA GLY A 134 -9.61 0.44 -6.76
C GLY A 134 -8.73 0.62 -5.51
N LYS A 135 -9.25 0.32 -4.31
CA LYS A 135 -8.52 0.47 -3.06
C LYS A 135 -7.88 -0.86 -2.64
N PRO A 136 -6.61 -0.85 -2.17
CA PRO A 136 -6.02 -2.05 -1.60
C PRO A 136 -6.78 -2.54 -0.38
N LEU A 137 -7.08 -3.82 -0.33
CA LEU A 137 -7.78 -4.50 0.75
C LEU A 137 -7.03 -4.34 2.09
N ALA A 138 -7.79 -4.34 3.19
CA ALA A 138 -7.26 -4.25 4.56
C ALA A 138 -6.92 -5.64 5.14
N ILE A 139 -6.14 -6.41 4.39
CA ILE A 139 -5.60 -7.73 4.78
C ILE A 139 -4.18 -7.83 4.24
N ASP A 140 -3.28 -8.47 4.96
CA ASP A 140 -1.92 -8.69 4.50
C ASP A 140 -1.88 -9.60 3.25
N ALA A 141 -1.05 -9.25 2.26
CA ALA A 141 -0.93 -10.04 1.03
C ALA A 141 -0.48 -11.50 1.28
N ARG A 142 0.34 -11.76 2.31
CA ARG A 142 0.73 -13.13 2.70
C ARG A 142 -0.46 -13.91 3.21
N GLU A 143 -1.30 -13.26 4.01
CA GLU A 143 -2.51 -13.88 4.55
C GLU A 143 -3.57 -14.10 3.47
N LEU A 144 -3.68 -13.16 2.52
CA LEU A 144 -4.61 -13.25 1.39
C LEU A 144 -4.22 -14.37 0.43
N LEU A 145 -2.96 -14.40 -0.03
CA LEU A 145 -2.51 -15.30 -1.10
C LEU A 145 -1.93 -16.63 -0.60
N GLY A 146 -1.46 -16.68 0.66
CA GLY A 146 -0.63 -17.77 1.15
C GLY A 146 0.75 -17.83 0.48
N ALA A 147 1.20 -16.73 -0.12
CA ALA A 147 2.46 -16.63 -0.86
C ALA A 147 3.65 -16.27 0.05
N LYS A 148 4.85 -16.60 -0.41
CA LYS A 148 6.13 -16.32 0.22
C LYS A 148 6.99 -15.41 -0.67
N ALA A 149 8.03 -14.83 -0.07
CA ALA A 149 9.06 -14.17 -0.87
C ALA A 149 9.70 -15.20 -1.81
N ASN A 150 10.07 -14.76 -3.01
CA ASN A 150 10.54 -15.55 -4.14
C ASN A 150 9.51 -16.42 -4.87
N ASP A 151 8.26 -16.49 -4.41
CA ASP A 151 7.21 -17.16 -5.19
C ASP A 151 7.00 -16.42 -6.52
N MET A 152 6.80 -17.19 -7.59
CA MET A 152 6.40 -16.65 -8.88
C MET A 152 4.89 -16.41 -8.88
N VAL A 153 4.47 -15.25 -9.39
CA VAL A 153 3.06 -14.88 -9.48
C VAL A 153 2.71 -14.41 -10.89
N VAL A 154 1.47 -14.68 -11.28
CA VAL A 154 0.85 -14.10 -12.48
C VAL A 154 -0.35 -13.29 -12.05
N VAL A 155 -0.32 -12.00 -12.36
CA VAL A 155 -1.21 -10.97 -11.83
C VAL A 155 -2.07 -10.45 -12.96
N LYS A 156 -3.39 -10.59 -12.85
CA LYS A 156 -4.35 -9.96 -13.75
C LYS A 156 -4.84 -8.65 -13.15
N GLY A 157 -4.83 -7.57 -13.93
CA GLY A 157 -5.25 -6.27 -13.44
C GLY A 157 -5.15 -5.16 -14.47
N LYS A 158 -4.98 -3.94 -13.96
CA LYS A 158 -4.78 -2.73 -14.75
C LYS A 158 -3.49 -2.03 -14.38
N VAL A 159 -2.83 -1.46 -15.38
CA VAL A 159 -1.69 -0.57 -15.17
C VAL A 159 -2.16 0.73 -14.52
N GLN A 160 -1.39 1.21 -13.54
CA GLN A 160 -1.53 2.52 -12.92
C GLN A 160 -0.22 3.29 -13.07
N ARG A 161 -0.25 4.43 -13.76
CA ARG A 161 0.84 5.38 -13.87
C ARG A 161 0.44 6.69 -13.21
N ASP A 162 1.21 7.11 -12.21
CA ASP A 162 1.03 8.43 -11.62
C ASP A 162 1.54 9.50 -12.60
N GLU A 163 0.70 10.47 -12.93
CA GLU A 163 1.03 11.53 -13.90
C GLU A 163 2.14 12.47 -13.41
N LYS A 164 2.39 12.56 -12.09
CA LYS A 164 3.34 13.51 -11.52
C LYS A 164 4.76 12.98 -11.53
N ASP A 165 4.94 11.71 -11.17
CA ASP A 165 6.26 11.10 -11.00
C ASP A 165 6.50 9.87 -11.89
N GLY A 166 5.50 9.46 -12.69
CA GLY A 166 5.60 8.32 -13.59
C GLY A 166 5.61 6.97 -12.86
N THR A 167 5.24 6.94 -11.56
CA THR A 167 5.22 5.72 -10.76
C THR A 167 4.33 4.67 -11.42
N PHE A 168 4.96 3.58 -11.85
CA PHE A 168 4.30 2.42 -12.46
C PHE A 168 3.94 1.39 -11.38
N THR A 169 2.64 1.11 -11.23
CA THR A 169 2.09 0.10 -10.31
C THR A 169 0.98 -0.69 -10.97
N ILE A 170 0.62 -1.84 -10.41
CA ILE A 170 -0.48 -2.66 -10.91
C ILE A 170 -1.63 -2.67 -9.90
N ALA A 171 -2.84 -2.35 -10.36
CA ALA A 171 -4.08 -2.62 -9.66
C ALA A 171 -4.59 -4.00 -10.05
N ALA A 172 -4.30 -4.99 -9.24
CA ALA A 172 -4.64 -6.38 -9.46
C ALA A 172 -6.09 -6.67 -9.07
N SER A 173 -6.82 -7.29 -9.99
CA SER A 173 -8.15 -7.87 -9.73
C SER A 173 -8.05 -9.37 -9.37
N GLY A 174 -6.94 -10.02 -9.72
CA GLY A 174 -6.71 -11.42 -9.37
C GLY A 174 -5.24 -11.82 -9.49
N VAL A 175 -4.82 -12.78 -8.69
CA VAL A 175 -3.45 -13.29 -8.65
C VAL A 175 -3.46 -14.81 -8.67
N TYR A 176 -2.68 -15.39 -9.57
CA TYR A 176 -2.29 -16.79 -9.58
C TYR A 176 -0.90 -16.92 -8.97
N VAL A 177 -0.73 -17.81 -7.98
CA VAL A 177 0.59 -18.11 -7.40
C VAL A 177 1.09 -19.41 -8.02
N ARG A 178 2.18 -19.35 -8.78
CA ARG A 178 2.85 -20.54 -9.33
C ARG A 178 3.54 -21.27 -8.18
N ARG A 179 3.04 -22.43 -7.83
CA ARG A 179 3.59 -23.29 -6.77
C ARG A 179 4.50 -24.37 -7.35
#